data_AF-A0A150S8U7-F1
#
_entry.id   AF-A0A150S8U7-F1
#
_cell.length_a   1.000
_cell.length_b   1.000
_cell.length_c   1.000
_cell.angle_alpha   90.00
_cell.angle_beta   90.00
_cell.angle_gamma   90.00
#
_symmetry.space_group_name_H-M   'P 1'
#
loop_
_entity.id
_entity.type
_entity.pdbx_description
1 polymer ?
#
loop_
_entity_poly.entity_id
_entity_poly.type
_entity_poly.pdbx_seq_one_letter_code
_entity_poly.pdbx_strand_id
1 'polypeptide(L)'
;QQMMAIQYTLAMVSPQPTDPLVDKAYLEGILPKLAAAARTADKGKTPPDPVKATKGNRKIEVDMGKGCTERTPSNLLAQRAGSSLKAAYDAGILVVSCHDSLWECHQSTRDPDDVLCHAAPRR
;
A
#
# COMPACT_ATOMS: atom_id res chain seq x y z
N GLN A 1 5.59 18.24 -10.83
CA GLN A 1 5.81 17.29 -9.71
C GLN A 1 4.80 16.15 -9.70
N GLN A 2 3.47 16.40 -9.79
CA GLN A 2 2.48 15.31 -9.86
C GLN A 2 2.66 14.32 -11.02
N MET A 3 3.00 14.80 -12.24
CA MET A 3 3.25 13.89 -13.38
C MET A 3 4.42 12.93 -13.12
N MET A 4 5.47 13.37 -12.42
CA MET A 4 6.63 12.53 -12.08
C MET A 4 6.26 11.46 -11.05
N ALA A 5 5.45 11.81 -10.05
CA ALA A 5 4.96 10.86 -9.06
C ALA A 5 4.10 9.76 -9.71
N ILE A 6 3.23 10.11 -10.67
CA ILE A 6 2.43 9.12 -11.40
C ILE A 6 3.33 8.17 -12.20
N GLN A 7 4.35 8.68 -12.90
CA GLN A 7 5.29 7.82 -13.64
C GLN A 7 6.08 6.90 -12.71
N TYR A 8 6.53 7.41 -11.57
CA TYR A 8 7.29 6.61 -10.61
C TYR A 8 6.43 5.54 -9.94
N THR A 9 5.20 5.87 -9.54
CA THR A 9 4.26 4.87 -8.97
C THR A 9 3.91 3.77 -9.97
N LEU A 10 3.83 4.08 -11.27
CA LEU A 10 3.70 3.08 -12.32
C LEU A 10 4.94 2.19 -12.43
N ALA A 11 6.14 2.74 -12.28
CA ALA A 11 7.37 1.96 -12.27
C ALA A 11 7.47 1.03 -11.05
N MET A 12 7.06 1.49 -9.87
CA MET A 12 7.05 0.69 -8.64
C MET A 12 6.16 -0.55 -8.76
N VAL A 13 5.00 -0.45 -9.42
CA VAL A 13 4.04 -1.56 -9.60
C VAL A 13 4.27 -2.37 -10.88
N SER A 14 5.17 -1.92 -11.75
CA SER A 14 5.45 -2.63 -13.00
C SER A 14 6.16 -3.96 -12.70
N PRO A 15 5.62 -5.09 -13.18
CA PRO A 15 6.22 -6.40 -12.97
C PRO A 15 7.54 -6.54 -13.73
N GLN A 16 8.52 -7.15 -13.09
CA GLN A 16 9.78 -7.60 -13.68
C GLN A 16 9.73 -9.12 -13.91
N PRO A 17 10.52 -9.68 -14.84
CA PRO A 17 10.52 -11.12 -15.12
C PRO A 17 10.83 -12.02 -13.90
N THR A 18 11.53 -11.47 -12.91
CA THR A 18 11.91 -12.18 -11.68
C THR A 18 10.96 -11.96 -10.51
N ASP A 19 9.92 -11.12 -10.67
CA ASP A 19 8.98 -10.88 -9.59
C ASP A 19 8.10 -12.12 -9.34
N PRO A 20 7.76 -12.41 -8.08
CA PRO A 20 6.85 -13.51 -7.76
C PRO A 20 5.48 -13.36 -8.43
N LEU A 21 4.84 -14.51 -8.65
CA LEU A 21 3.44 -14.57 -9.04
C LEU A 21 2.55 -14.14 -7.88
N VAL A 22 1.41 -13.54 -8.19
CA VAL A 22 0.46 -13.11 -7.18
C VAL A 22 -0.15 -14.31 -6.47
N ASP A 23 0.01 -14.36 -5.16
CA ASP A 23 -0.66 -15.32 -4.28
C ASP A 23 -2.03 -14.77 -3.85
N LYS A 24 -3.09 -15.44 -4.34
CA LYS A 24 -4.47 -15.08 -4.02
C LYS A 24 -4.84 -15.40 -2.57
N ALA A 25 -4.33 -16.49 -2.00
CA ALA A 25 -4.64 -16.88 -0.63
C ALA A 25 -4.03 -15.88 0.36
N TYR A 26 -2.82 -15.39 0.06
CA TYR A 26 -2.22 -14.29 0.82
C TYR A 26 -3.11 -13.03 0.80
N LEU A 27 -3.62 -12.64 -0.37
CA LEU A 27 -4.50 -11.47 -0.51
C LEU A 27 -5.80 -11.62 0.29
N GLU A 28 -6.48 -12.76 0.15
CA GLU A 28 -7.71 -13.06 0.91
C GLU A 28 -7.48 -13.00 2.42
N GLY A 29 -6.30 -13.42 2.89
CA GLY A 29 -5.93 -13.36 4.31
C GLY A 29 -5.49 -11.96 4.78
N ILE A 30 -4.81 -11.17 3.95
CA ILE A 30 -4.18 -9.91 4.39
C ILE A 30 -5.12 -8.71 4.27
N LEU A 31 -5.98 -8.66 3.25
CA LEU A 31 -6.89 -7.53 3.03
C LEU A 31 -7.82 -7.24 4.23
N PRO A 32 -8.52 -8.23 4.83
CA PRO A 32 -9.35 -7.97 6.00
C PRO A 32 -8.53 -7.52 7.23
N LYS A 33 -7.31 -8.06 7.39
CA LYS A 33 -6.40 -7.65 8.48
C LYS A 33 -5.93 -6.21 8.30
N LEU A 34 -5.60 -5.80 7.08
CA LEU A 34 -5.26 -4.41 6.75
C LEU A 34 -6.47 -3.49 6.92
N ALA A 35 -7.69 -3.94 6.61
CA ALA A 35 -8.90 -3.15 6.84
C ALA A 35 -9.17 -2.94 8.34
N ALA A 36 -8.91 -3.94 9.18
CA ALA A 36 -8.92 -3.77 10.64
C ALA A 36 -7.80 -2.83 11.09
N ALA A 37 -6.58 -3.01 10.58
CA ALA A 37 -5.42 -2.16 10.87
C ALA A 37 -5.69 -0.69 10.56
N ALA A 38 -6.24 -0.39 9.38
CA ALA A 38 -6.58 0.96 8.94
C ALA A 38 -7.51 1.63 9.96
N ARG A 39 -8.58 0.95 10.39
CA ARG A 39 -9.53 1.49 11.40
C ARG A 39 -8.87 1.80 12.75
N THR A 40 -7.79 1.12 13.11
CA THR A 40 -7.05 1.38 14.36
C THR A 40 -5.97 2.45 14.22
N ALA A 41 -5.37 2.59 13.04
CA ALA A 41 -4.26 3.50 12.77
C ALA A 41 -4.72 4.88 12.29
N ASP A 42 -5.92 4.95 11.72
CA ASP A 42 -6.53 6.17 11.23
C ASP A 42 -6.81 7.16 12.36
N LYS A 43 -6.43 8.41 12.13
CA LYS A 43 -6.63 9.53 13.05
C LYS A 43 -7.84 10.39 12.68
N GLY A 44 -8.60 9.96 11.66
CA GLY A 44 -9.83 10.56 11.17
C GLY A 44 -10.96 9.54 11.07
N LYS A 45 -11.91 9.79 10.16
CA LYS A 45 -13.01 8.86 9.88
C LYS A 45 -12.59 7.88 8.79
N THR A 46 -12.36 6.63 9.16
CA THR A 46 -12.03 5.58 8.20
C THR A 46 -13.20 5.32 7.25
N PRO A 47 -12.93 5.21 5.94
CA PRO A 47 -13.94 4.81 4.96
C PRO A 47 -14.52 3.41 5.28
N PRO A 48 -15.74 3.08 4.79
CA PRO A 48 -16.35 1.76 4.98
C PRO A 48 -15.48 0.62 4.45
N ASP A 49 -14.89 0.80 3.26
CA ASP A 49 -14.04 -0.16 2.55
C ASP A 49 -12.64 0.43 2.35
N PRO A 50 -11.81 0.50 3.41
CA PRO A 50 -10.56 1.25 3.38
C PRO A 50 -9.44 0.52 2.66
N VAL A 51 -9.61 -0.74 2.24
CA VAL A 51 -8.51 -1.53 1.66
C VAL A 51 -8.95 -2.26 0.42
N LYS A 52 -8.15 -2.18 -0.64
CA LYS A 52 -8.38 -2.87 -1.91
C LYS A 52 -7.07 -3.26 -2.58
N ALA A 53 -7.09 -4.36 -3.31
CA ALA A 53 -6.02 -4.72 -4.23
C ALA A 53 -6.28 -4.13 -5.61
N THR A 54 -5.28 -3.53 -6.25
CA THR A 54 -5.35 -2.91 -7.58
C THR A 54 -4.17 -3.36 -8.45
N LYS A 55 -4.15 -2.91 -9.72
CA LYS A 55 -3.06 -3.15 -10.67
C LYS A 55 -2.72 -4.65 -10.84
N GLY A 56 -3.74 -5.45 -11.17
CA GLY A 56 -3.58 -6.90 -11.32
C GLY A 56 -3.21 -7.58 -10.01
N ASN A 57 -3.70 -7.06 -8.88
CA ASN A 57 -3.44 -7.55 -7.53
C ASN A 57 -1.97 -7.43 -7.07
N ARG A 58 -1.18 -6.54 -7.69
CA ARG A 58 0.20 -6.26 -7.31
C ARG A 58 0.36 -5.01 -6.45
N LYS A 59 -0.71 -4.22 -6.27
CA LYS A 59 -0.74 -3.07 -5.36
C LYS A 59 -1.86 -3.26 -4.33
N ILE A 60 -1.58 -2.96 -3.06
CA ILE A 60 -2.61 -2.81 -2.04
C ILE A 60 -2.73 -1.34 -1.69
N GLU A 61 -3.93 -0.78 -1.80
CA GLU A 61 -4.25 0.60 -1.45
C GLU A 61 -5.01 0.62 -0.12
N VAL A 62 -4.58 1.48 0.80
CA VAL A 62 -5.23 1.72 2.09
C VAL A 62 -5.71 3.17 2.17
N ASP A 63 -7.01 3.37 2.04
CA ASP A 63 -7.68 4.66 2.21
C ASP A 63 -7.92 4.97 3.70
N MET A 64 -7.52 6.16 4.12
CA MET A 64 -7.57 6.65 5.50
C MET A 64 -8.22 8.04 5.54
N GLY A 65 -8.87 8.37 6.65
CA GLY A 65 -9.37 9.72 6.90
C GLY A 65 -8.24 10.71 7.20
N LYS A 66 -7.25 10.29 7.99
CA LYS A 66 -6.04 11.08 8.30
C LYS A 66 -4.90 10.20 8.80
N GLY A 67 -3.66 10.62 8.52
CA GLY A 67 -2.45 10.04 9.12
C GLY A 67 -1.66 9.18 8.16
N CYS A 68 -1.88 9.34 6.85
CA CYS A 68 -0.98 8.77 5.85
C CYS A 68 0.36 9.51 5.90
N THR A 69 1.45 8.75 6.03
CA THR A 69 2.83 9.21 6.09
C THR A 69 3.71 8.12 5.46
N GLU A 70 4.98 8.42 5.20
CA GLU A 70 5.95 7.48 4.61
C GLU A 70 6.07 6.15 5.38
N ARG A 71 5.87 6.19 6.71
CA ARG A 71 5.97 5.00 7.56
C ARG A 71 4.66 4.24 7.70
N THR A 72 3.54 4.84 7.32
CA THR A 72 2.22 4.26 7.53
C THR A 72 2.03 2.93 6.78
N PRO A 73 2.39 2.80 5.48
CA PRO A 73 2.23 1.55 4.75
C PRO A 73 2.98 0.36 5.37
N SER A 74 4.25 0.56 5.73
CA SER A 74 5.07 -0.50 6.34
C SER A 74 4.58 -0.86 7.75
N ASN A 75 4.15 0.12 8.55
CA ASN A 75 3.58 -0.13 9.87
C ASN A 75 2.24 -0.88 9.83
N LEU A 76 1.38 -0.60 8.83
CA LEU A 76 0.12 -1.32 8.64
C LEU A 76 0.36 -2.81 8.40
N LEU A 77 1.37 -3.17 7.59
CA LEU A 77 1.77 -4.55 7.38
C LEU A 77 2.39 -5.17 8.65
N ALA A 78 3.44 -4.54 9.18
CA ALA A 78 4.31 -5.11 10.21
C ALA A 78 3.65 -5.18 11.59
N GLN A 79 3.04 -4.08 12.04
CA GLN A 79 2.60 -3.95 13.43
C GLN A 79 1.13 -4.31 13.64
N ARG A 80 0.35 -4.41 12.57
CA ARG A 80 -1.11 -4.52 12.65
C ARG A 80 -1.67 -5.70 11.88
N ALA A 81 -1.17 -5.96 10.67
CA ALA A 81 -1.62 -7.10 9.87
C ALA A 81 -0.81 -8.39 10.09
N GLY A 82 0.28 -8.33 10.87
CA GLY A 82 1.12 -9.48 11.19
C GLY A 82 1.86 -10.05 9.97
N SER A 83 2.23 -9.19 9.03
CA SER A 83 3.00 -9.55 7.83
C SER A 83 4.30 -8.72 7.75
N SER A 84 5.01 -8.76 6.64
CA SER A 84 6.19 -7.95 6.37
C SER A 84 6.24 -7.54 4.91
N LEU A 85 7.09 -6.56 4.58
CA LEU A 85 7.35 -6.18 3.18
C LEU A 85 7.89 -7.37 2.37
N LYS A 86 8.77 -8.17 2.97
CA LYS A 86 9.30 -9.40 2.38
C LYS A 86 8.20 -10.42 2.08
N ALA A 87 7.29 -10.67 3.02
CA ALA A 87 6.18 -11.60 2.82
C ALA A 87 5.20 -11.11 1.75
N ALA A 88 4.94 -9.79 1.72
CA ALA A 88 4.13 -9.19 0.66
C ALA A 88 4.79 -9.33 -0.73
N TYR A 89 6.10 -9.09 -0.81
CA TYR A 89 6.87 -9.28 -2.05
C TYR A 89 6.86 -10.74 -2.52
N ASP A 90 7.10 -11.69 -1.62
CA ASP A 90 7.08 -13.13 -1.91
C ASP A 90 5.69 -13.60 -2.40
N ALA A 91 4.63 -12.92 -1.96
CA ALA A 91 3.25 -13.10 -2.43
C ALA A 91 2.92 -12.35 -3.73
N GLY A 92 3.91 -11.73 -4.38
CA GLY A 92 3.75 -11.02 -5.65
C GLY A 92 3.14 -9.61 -5.54
N ILE A 93 2.99 -9.08 -4.32
CA ILE A 93 2.58 -7.69 -4.07
C ILE A 93 3.83 -6.82 -4.15
N LEU A 94 3.83 -5.82 -5.02
CA LEU A 94 4.97 -4.95 -5.30
C LEU A 94 4.89 -3.61 -4.55
N VAL A 95 3.68 -3.16 -4.24
CA VAL A 95 3.45 -1.87 -3.59
C VAL A 95 2.35 -1.98 -2.55
N VAL A 96 2.58 -1.39 -1.38
CA VAL A 96 1.52 -1.07 -0.41
C VAL A 96 1.47 0.44 -0.26
N SER A 97 0.30 1.04 -0.40
CA SER A 97 0.14 2.48 -0.25
C SER A 97 -0.88 2.86 0.80
N CYS A 98 -0.71 4.03 1.40
CA CYS A 98 -1.77 4.73 2.11
C CYS A 98 -2.18 5.97 1.33
N HIS A 99 -3.40 6.41 1.55
CA HIS A 99 -3.95 7.65 1.01
C HIS A 99 -4.85 8.31 2.04
N ASP A 100 -4.68 9.62 2.25
CA ASP A 100 -5.64 10.48 2.93
C ASP A 100 -5.86 11.79 2.13
N SER A 101 -6.66 12.71 2.67
CA SER A 101 -6.98 13.98 1.98
C SER A 101 -5.77 14.88 1.67
N LEU A 102 -4.60 14.64 2.28
CA LEU A 102 -3.40 15.45 2.13
C LEU A 102 -2.28 14.71 1.42
N TRP A 103 -2.12 13.40 1.68
CA TRP A 103 -0.96 12.63 1.25
C TRP A 103 -1.35 11.29 0.62
N GLU A 104 -0.57 10.90 -0.39
CA GLU A 104 -0.50 9.53 -0.90
C GLU A 104 0.95 9.06 -0.76
N CYS A 105 1.14 7.93 -0.10
CA CYS A 105 2.46 7.35 0.16
C CYS A 105 2.51 5.91 -0.32
N HIS A 106 3.52 5.57 -1.11
CA HIS A 106 3.75 4.28 -1.73
C HIS A 106 5.02 3.67 -1.15
N GLN A 107 4.90 2.50 -0.56
CA GLN A 107 6.03 1.69 -0.11
C GLN A 107 6.23 0.56 -1.10
N SER A 108 7.42 0.51 -1.71
CA SER A 108 7.87 -0.66 -2.47
C SER A 108 8.10 -1.83 -1.51
N THR A 109 7.66 -3.02 -1.91
CA THR A 109 7.97 -4.27 -1.20
C THR A 109 9.22 -4.94 -1.78
N ARG A 110 9.54 -4.64 -3.05
CA ARG A 110 10.76 -5.10 -3.75
C ARG A 110 12.01 -4.44 -3.17
N ASP A 111 11.90 -3.15 -2.87
CA ASP A 111 12.94 -2.34 -2.24
C ASP A 111 12.36 -1.63 -1.01
N PRO A 112 12.60 -2.14 0.21
CA PRO A 112 12.06 -1.55 1.43
C PRO A 112 12.46 -0.10 1.70
N ASP A 113 13.57 0.37 1.12
CA ASP A 113 14.04 1.76 1.27
C ASP A 113 13.37 2.71 0.27
N ASP A 114 12.71 2.17 -0.77
CA ASP A 114 12.00 2.95 -1.79
C ASP A 114 10.58 3.28 -1.33
N VAL A 115 10.43 4.50 -0.79
CA VAL A 115 9.17 5.09 -0.38
C VAL A 115 8.95 6.41 -1.11
N LEU A 116 7.81 6.52 -1.80
CA LEU A 116 7.39 7.76 -2.44
C LEU A 116 6.16 8.32 -1.74
N CYS A 117 6.30 9.49 -1.12
CA CYS A 117 5.17 10.28 -0.63
C CYS A 117 4.99 11.56 -1.44
N HIS A 118 3.76 11.86 -1.80
CA HIS A 118 3.40 13.11 -2.46
C HIS A 118 2.04 13.60 -2.00
N ALA A 119 1.76 14.88 -2.26
CA ALA A 119 0.43 15.42 -2.00
C ALA A 119 -0.63 14.59 -2.74
N ALA A 120 -1.72 14.27 -2.05
CA ALA A 120 -2.84 13.56 -2.63
C ALA A 120 -3.38 14.34 -3.84
N PRO A 121 -3.77 13.67 -4.94
CA PRO A 121 -4.40 14.35 -6.06
C PRO A 121 -5.66 15.09 -5.57
N ARG A 122 -5.71 16.41 -5.78
CA ARG A 122 -6.93 17.17 -5.51
C ARG A 122 -7.98 16.71 -6.52
N ARG A 123 -9.04 16.08 -6.03
CA ARG A 123 -10.22 15.72 -6.84
C ARG A 123 -10.99 16.96 -7.27
#